data_AF-A0A5B0PU12-F1
#
_entry.id   AF-A0A5B0PU12-F1
#
_cell.length_a   1.000
_cell.length_b   1.000
_cell.length_c   1.000
_cell.angle_alpha   90.00
_cell.angle_beta   90.00
_cell.angle_gamma   90.00
#
_symmetry.space_group_name_H-M   'P 1'
#
loop_
_entity.id
_entity.type
_entity.pdbx_description
1 polymer ?
#
loop_
_entity_poly.entity_id
_entity_poly.type
_entity_poly.pdbx_seq_one_letter_code
_entity_poly.pdbx_strand_id
1 'polypeptide(L)'
;MEDDEDQEPMDDGEQEASIEEYFKMISAGLAGTSPHMVSATIAALSRVLFEFHDELNRTTIDELISTTKIFLNSPNREIAKTAVGFMKVAVVSLKREVVSEQLEKIVPGLLNWAAEHKNYFKTNIQNLLERFLRLFGFDTLKKFVSSRDENDGGGKLVYSLVKKQKLLRQSCAENPIDEDQAGQDDDESDQPHGTFRTDQYVKLD
;
A
#
# COMPACT_ATOMS: atom_id res chain seq x y z
N MET A 1 -10.37 -43.29 31.30
CA MET A 1 -9.40 -42.18 31.39
C MET A 1 -10.06 -41.10 30.58
N GLU A 2 -10.71 -40.21 31.31
CA GLU A 2 -11.43 -39.05 30.79
C GLU A 2 -10.36 -38.10 30.24
N ASP A 3 -10.43 -37.81 28.95
CA ASP A 3 -9.70 -36.70 28.35
C ASP A 3 -10.55 -35.45 28.64
N ASP A 4 -10.32 -34.85 29.80
CA ASP A 4 -10.77 -33.50 30.12
C ASP A 4 -10.03 -32.53 29.18
N GLU A 5 -10.67 -32.17 28.07
CA GLU A 5 -10.29 -31.00 27.28
C GLU A 5 -10.53 -29.77 28.16
N ASP A 6 -9.46 -29.23 28.73
CA ASP A 6 -9.41 -27.91 29.36
C ASP A 6 -9.80 -26.84 28.32
N GLN A 7 -11.11 -26.64 28.16
CA GLN A 7 -11.69 -25.51 27.47
C GLN A 7 -11.48 -24.30 28.39
N GLU A 8 -10.33 -23.65 28.25
CA GLU A 8 -10.08 -22.31 28.79
C GLU A 8 -11.31 -21.45 28.43
N PRO A 9 -12.02 -20.90 29.43
CA PRO A 9 -13.18 -20.07 29.17
C PRO A 9 -12.72 -18.88 28.33
N MET A 10 -13.23 -18.79 27.10
CA MET A 10 -13.06 -17.60 26.27
C MET A 10 -13.61 -16.42 27.08
N ASP A 11 -12.71 -15.59 27.58
CA ASP A 11 -13.01 -14.31 28.21
C ASP A 11 -13.72 -13.45 27.15
N ASP A 12 -15.05 -13.52 27.14
CA ASP A 12 -15.94 -12.75 26.26
C ASP A 12 -16.04 -11.32 26.81
N GLY A 13 -14.88 -10.74 27.13
CA GLY A 13 -14.75 -9.43 27.73
C GLY A 13 -15.37 -8.40 26.81
N GLU A 14 -16.43 -7.74 27.26
CA GLU A 14 -17.04 -6.61 26.59
C GLU A 14 -15.97 -5.53 26.37
N GLN A 15 -15.41 -5.47 25.16
CA GLN A 15 -14.49 -4.41 24.76
C GLN A 15 -15.28 -3.22 24.22
N GLU A 16 -14.88 -2.02 24.63
CA GLU A 16 -15.48 -0.79 24.09
C GLU A 16 -15.21 -0.70 22.58
N ALA A 17 -16.29 -0.52 21.82
CA ALA A 17 -16.21 -0.38 20.38
C ALA A 17 -15.42 0.89 20.02
N SER A 18 -14.26 0.68 19.37
CA SER A 18 -13.38 1.73 18.89
C SER A 18 -12.93 1.44 17.47
N ILE A 19 -12.46 2.47 16.76
CA ILE A 19 -11.90 2.28 15.42
C ILE A 19 -10.65 1.40 15.50
N GLU A 20 -9.82 1.56 16.53
CA GLU A 20 -8.66 0.70 16.80
C GLU A 20 -9.05 -0.78 16.89
N GLU A 21 -10.11 -1.09 17.63
CA GLU A 21 -10.57 -2.48 17.77
C GLU A 21 -11.08 -3.02 16.44
N TYR A 22 -11.75 -2.19 15.63
CA TYR A 22 -12.12 -2.56 14.27
C TYR A 22 -10.90 -2.89 13.40
N PHE A 23 -9.83 -2.11 13.48
CA PHE A 23 -8.57 -2.43 12.78
C PHE A 23 -7.93 -3.72 13.29
N LYS A 24 -7.95 -3.99 14.60
CA LYS A 24 -7.45 -5.27 15.15
C LYS A 24 -8.25 -6.45 14.64
N MET A 25 -9.58 -6.36 14.65
CA MET A 25 -10.46 -7.40 14.12
C MET A 25 -10.19 -7.70 12.65
N ILE A 26 -10.04 -6.67 11.80
CA ILE A 26 -9.65 -6.88 10.40
C ILE A 26 -8.26 -7.51 10.31
N SER A 27 -7.30 -7.02 11.11
CA SER A 27 -5.93 -7.50 11.11
C SER A 27 -5.80 -8.98 11.48
N ALA A 28 -6.74 -9.54 12.25
CA ALA A 28 -6.81 -10.99 12.49
C ALA A 28 -6.94 -11.81 11.20
N GLY A 29 -7.57 -11.25 10.15
CA GLY A 29 -7.68 -11.88 8.83
C GLY A 29 -6.34 -12.10 8.12
N LEU A 30 -5.27 -11.42 8.56
CA LEU A 30 -3.92 -11.61 8.04
C LEU A 30 -3.34 -13.00 8.41
N ALA A 31 -3.91 -13.67 9.42
CA ALA A 31 -3.62 -15.06 9.75
C ALA A 31 -4.34 -16.07 8.84
N GLY A 32 -5.03 -15.60 7.78
CA GLY A 32 -5.68 -16.43 6.79
C GLY A 32 -4.73 -17.44 6.14
N THR A 33 -5.22 -18.65 5.89
CA THR A 33 -4.42 -19.76 5.37
C THR A 33 -4.16 -19.68 3.86
N SER A 34 -5.01 -18.98 3.12
CA SER A 34 -4.87 -18.81 1.68
C SER A 34 -4.32 -17.41 1.33
N PRO A 35 -3.48 -17.29 0.28
CA PRO A 35 -3.01 -15.99 -0.20
C PRO A 35 -4.12 -15.02 -0.58
N HIS A 36 -5.26 -15.54 -1.04
CA HIS A 36 -6.43 -14.76 -1.39
C HIS A 36 -7.04 -14.08 -0.17
N MET A 37 -7.21 -14.81 0.94
CA MET A 37 -7.72 -14.24 2.19
C MET A 37 -6.79 -13.15 2.72
N VAL A 38 -5.48 -13.42 2.77
CA VAL A 38 -4.49 -12.42 3.21
C VAL A 38 -4.56 -11.16 2.33
N SER A 39 -4.65 -11.34 1.00
CA SER A 39 -4.77 -10.21 0.07
C SER A 39 -6.07 -9.43 0.28
N ALA A 40 -7.21 -10.11 0.43
CA ALA A 40 -8.50 -9.48 0.73
C ALA A 40 -8.45 -8.68 2.04
N THR A 41 -7.78 -9.20 3.07
CA THR A 41 -7.58 -8.49 4.34
C THR A 41 -6.71 -7.24 4.16
N ILE A 42 -5.60 -7.32 3.42
CA ILE A 42 -4.75 -6.14 3.15
C ILE A 42 -5.54 -5.09 2.36
N ALA A 43 -6.38 -5.51 1.41
CA ALA A 43 -7.24 -4.60 0.65
C ALA A 43 -8.30 -3.92 1.56
N ALA A 44 -8.92 -4.67 2.47
CA ALA A 44 -9.85 -4.13 3.46
C ALA A 44 -9.14 -3.11 4.37
N LEU A 45 -7.97 -3.46 4.91
CA LEU A 45 -7.14 -2.54 5.71
C LEU A 45 -6.78 -1.28 4.92
N SER A 46 -6.52 -1.40 3.62
CA SER A 46 -6.26 -0.24 2.76
C SER A 46 -7.48 0.69 2.71
N ARG A 47 -8.68 0.14 2.47
CA ARG A 47 -9.91 0.93 2.37
C ARG A 47 -10.26 1.62 3.69
N VAL A 48 -10.12 0.91 4.80
CA VAL A 48 -10.45 1.44 6.14
C VAL A 48 -9.39 2.45 6.58
N LEU A 49 -8.09 2.21 6.29
CA LEU A 49 -7.03 3.20 6.54
C LEU A 49 -7.32 4.49 5.76
N PHE A 50 -7.69 4.40 4.49
CA PHE A 50 -8.01 5.59 3.70
C PHE A 50 -9.10 6.44 4.36
N GLU A 51 -10.16 5.80 4.88
CA GLU A 51 -11.29 6.47 5.51
C GLU A 51 -10.94 7.06 6.88
N PHE A 52 -10.35 6.25 7.76
CA PHE A 52 -10.29 6.53 9.20
C PHE A 52 -8.87 6.83 9.71
N HIS A 53 -7.91 7.12 8.83
CA HIS A 53 -6.53 7.41 9.25
C HIS A 53 -6.41 8.59 10.24
N ASP A 54 -7.31 9.56 10.19
CA ASP A 54 -7.30 10.71 11.11
C ASP A 54 -7.80 10.36 12.52
N GLU A 55 -8.54 9.27 12.66
CA GLU A 55 -9.04 8.77 13.94
C GLU A 55 -8.08 7.75 14.57
N LEU A 56 -7.16 7.19 13.78
CA LEU A 56 -6.16 6.25 14.26
C LEU A 56 -5.03 6.94 15.01
N ASN A 57 -4.65 6.35 16.14
CA ASN A 57 -3.40 6.72 16.79
C ASN A 57 -2.17 6.36 15.94
N ARG A 58 -1.07 7.08 16.19
CA ARG A 58 0.18 6.94 15.45
C ARG A 58 0.79 5.54 15.55
N THR A 59 0.67 4.88 16.70
CA THR A 59 1.23 3.55 16.95
C THR A 59 0.57 2.51 16.04
N THR A 60 -0.76 2.52 15.93
CA THR A 60 -1.50 1.61 15.07
C THR A 60 -1.13 1.80 13.59
N ILE A 61 -0.97 3.04 13.13
CA ILE A 61 -0.51 3.32 11.76
C ILE A 61 0.89 2.72 11.52
N ASP A 62 1.82 2.93 12.45
CA ASP A 62 3.19 2.43 12.32
C ASP A 62 3.26 0.88 12.36
N GLU A 63 2.40 0.24 13.16
CA GLU A 63 2.24 -1.22 13.23
C GLU A 63 1.67 -1.78 11.93
N LEU A 64 0.63 -1.15 11.36
CA LEU A 64 0.05 -1.54 10.08
C LEU A 64 1.08 -1.44 8.96
N ILE A 65 1.81 -0.33 8.85
CA ILE A 65 2.86 -0.16 7.84
C ILE A 65 3.97 -1.19 8.02
N SER A 66 4.38 -1.46 9.27
CA SER A 66 5.42 -2.46 9.56
C SER A 66 4.97 -3.87 9.21
N THR A 67 3.70 -4.20 9.46
CA THR A 67 3.10 -5.49 9.11
C THR A 67 2.99 -5.63 7.59
N THR A 68 2.49 -4.61 6.89
CA THR A 68 2.38 -4.65 5.43
C THR A 68 3.73 -4.63 4.72
N LYS A 69 4.80 -4.11 5.34
CA LYS A 69 6.18 -4.27 4.85
C LYS A 69 6.57 -5.76 4.75
N ILE A 70 6.11 -6.60 5.68
CA ILE A 70 6.39 -8.03 5.63
C ILE A 70 5.71 -8.64 4.40
N PHE A 71 4.43 -8.33 4.18
CA PHE A 71 3.68 -8.77 2.99
C PHE A 71 4.24 -8.21 1.68
N LEU A 72 4.80 -7.00 1.71
CA LEU A 72 5.50 -6.43 0.56
C LEU A 72 6.69 -7.30 0.12
N ASN A 73 7.34 -8.02 1.02
CA ASN A 73 8.44 -8.93 0.69
C ASN A 73 8.01 -10.40 0.52
N SER A 74 6.69 -10.66 0.44
CA SER A 74 6.17 -12.01 0.25
C SER A 74 6.60 -12.60 -1.11
N PRO A 75 7.02 -13.87 -1.20
CA PRO A 75 7.27 -14.52 -2.49
C PRO A 75 5.99 -14.66 -3.33
N ASN A 76 4.82 -14.56 -2.69
CA ASN A 76 3.55 -14.59 -3.39
C ASN A 76 3.23 -13.21 -3.98
N ARG A 77 3.18 -13.16 -5.33
CA ARG A 77 2.97 -11.92 -6.09
C ARG A 77 1.58 -11.31 -5.89
N GLU A 78 0.56 -12.09 -5.55
CA GLU A 78 -0.78 -11.59 -5.22
C GLU A 78 -0.75 -10.76 -3.93
N ILE A 79 -0.13 -11.33 -2.88
CA ILE A 79 0.05 -10.66 -1.58
C ILE A 79 0.92 -9.41 -1.76
N ALA A 80 2.07 -9.54 -2.42
CA ALA A 80 2.97 -8.42 -2.64
C ALA A 80 2.32 -7.30 -3.46
N LYS A 81 1.52 -7.64 -4.48
CA LYS A 81 0.76 -6.66 -5.27
C LYS A 81 -0.22 -5.89 -4.40
N THR A 82 -0.95 -6.58 -3.54
CA THR A 82 -1.92 -5.94 -2.66
C THR A 82 -1.24 -5.09 -1.59
N ALA A 83 -0.09 -5.53 -1.07
CA ALA A 83 0.74 -4.75 -0.16
C ALA A 83 1.28 -3.45 -0.80
N VAL A 84 1.68 -3.47 -2.09
CA VAL A 84 2.02 -2.23 -2.83
C VAL A 84 0.82 -1.28 -2.90
N GLY A 85 -0.39 -1.82 -3.12
CA GLY A 85 -1.64 -1.06 -3.08
C GLY A 85 -1.86 -0.36 -1.74
N PHE A 86 -1.70 -1.08 -0.63
CA PHE A 86 -1.76 -0.51 0.72
C PHE A 86 -0.71 0.59 0.91
N MET A 87 0.54 0.37 0.49
CA MET A 87 1.60 1.39 0.61
C MET A 87 1.25 2.65 -0.18
N LYS A 88 0.65 2.50 -1.36
CA LYS A 88 0.14 3.65 -2.12
C LYS A 88 -0.91 4.42 -1.32
N VAL A 89 -1.88 3.71 -0.73
CA VAL A 89 -2.92 4.32 0.12
C VAL A 89 -2.30 5.07 1.31
N ALA A 90 -1.42 4.42 2.06
CA ALA A 90 -0.73 5.03 3.20
C ALA A 90 0.01 6.32 2.78
N VAL A 91 0.68 6.32 1.62
CA VAL A 91 1.41 7.50 1.14
C VAL A 91 0.44 8.60 0.70
N VAL A 92 -0.73 8.30 0.13
CA VAL A 92 -1.71 9.33 -0.31
C VAL A 92 -2.53 9.90 0.84
N SER A 93 -2.85 9.09 1.85
CA SER A 93 -3.71 9.50 2.97
C SER A 93 -2.92 10.16 4.09
N LEU A 94 -1.74 9.63 4.45
CA LEU A 94 -1.02 10.08 5.63
C LEU A 94 -0.25 11.38 5.40
N LYS A 95 -0.07 12.13 6.48
CA LYS A 95 0.78 13.34 6.51
C LYS A 95 2.20 13.00 6.07
N ARG A 96 2.82 13.96 5.38
CA ARG A 96 4.16 13.82 4.79
C ARG A 96 5.21 13.39 5.82
N GLU A 97 5.12 13.92 7.03
CA GLU A 97 6.05 13.68 8.13
C GLU A 97 6.00 12.20 8.54
N VAL A 98 4.79 11.65 8.71
CA VAL A 98 4.56 10.24 9.03
C VAL A 98 5.15 9.34 7.94
N VAL A 99 4.85 9.64 6.67
CA VAL A 99 5.38 8.87 5.54
C VAL A 99 6.91 8.93 5.48
N SER A 100 7.50 10.10 5.77
CA SER A 100 8.95 10.30 5.72
C SER A 100 9.70 9.38 6.69
N GLU A 101 9.15 9.15 7.88
CA GLU A 101 9.72 8.27 8.90
C GLU A 101 9.64 6.78 8.50
N GLN A 102 8.72 6.43 7.60
CA GLN A 102 8.53 5.05 7.14
C GLN A 102 9.25 4.74 5.82
N LEU A 103 9.90 5.72 5.16
CA LEU A 103 10.54 5.51 3.86
C LEU A 103 11.56 4.38 3.85
N GLU A 104 12.33 4.23 4.94
CA GLU A 104 13.33 3.17 5.09
C GLU A 104 12.71 1.77 5.12
N LYS A 105 11.45 1.66 5.56
CA LYS A 105 10.70 0.40 5.52
C LYS A 105 10.13 0.13 4.12
N ILE A 106 9.62 1.17 3.46
CA ILE A 106 8.83 1.03 2.22
C ILE A 106 9.73 0.93 0.98
N VAL A 107 10.65 1.88 0.80
CA VAL A 107 11.39 2.03 -0.46
C VAL A 107 12.24 0.80 -0.80
N PRO A 108 13.03 0.20 0.12
CA PRO A 108 13.80 -1.00 -0.21
C PRO A 108 12.93 -2.18 -0.66
N GLY A 109 11.75 -2.36 -0.04
CA GLY A 109 10.80 -3.40 -0.43
C GLY A 109 10.24 -3.19 -1.83
N LEU A 110 9.93 -1.94 -2.20
CA LEU A 110 9.49 -1.61 -3.57
C LEU A 110 10.58 -1.86 -4.62
N LEU A 111 11.83 -1.52 -4.29
CA LEU A 111 12.96 -1.72 -5.20
C LEU A 111 13.24 -3.19 -5.48
N ASN A 112 12.94 -4.10 -4.55
CA ASN A 112 13.05 -5.55 -4.78
C ASN A 112 12.15 -6.03 -5.92
N TRP A 113 11.02 -5.36 -6.15
CA TRP A 113 10.10 -5.69 -7.23
C TRP A 113 10.34 -4.89 -8.52
N ALA A 114 11.28 -3.94 -8.51
CA ALA A 114 11.55 -3.10 -9.67
C ALA A 114 12.21 -3.87 -10.85
N ALA A 115 12.84 -5.02 -10.56
CA ALA A 115 13.40 -5.92 -11.57
C ALA A 115 12.36 -6.81 -12.24
N GLU A 116 11.13 -6.82 -11.74
CA GLU A 116 10.07 -7.68 -12.24
C GLU A 116 9.67 -7.31 -13.68
N HIS A 117 9.56 -8.32 -14.55
CA HIS A 117 9.37 -8.13 -15.98
C HIS A 117 7.91 -7.95 -16.40
N LYS A 118 6.93 -8.16 -15.50
CA LYS A 118 5.51 -7.94 -15.82
C LYS A 118 5.16 -6.46 -15.75
N ASN A 119 4.74 -5.91 -16.89
CA ASN A 119 4.54 -4.47 -17.09
C ASN A 119 3.58 -3.83 -16.08
N TYR A 120 2.39 -4.40 -15.82
CA TYR A 120 1.41 -3.75 -14.94
C TYR A 120 1.89 -3.60 -13.48
N PHE A 121 2.49 -4.65 -12.92
CA PHE A 121 2.98 -4.59 -11.54
C PHE A 121 4.16 -3.63 -11.40
N LYS A 122 5.08 -3.67 -12.38
CA LYS A 122 6.18 -2.72 -12.49
C LYS A 122 5.68 -1.27 -12.59
N THR A 123 4.63 -1.00 -13.37
CA THR A 123 4.03 0.35 -13.49
C THR A 123 3.50 0.85 -12.15
N ASN A 124 2.86 0.02 -11.35
CA ASN A 124 2.40 0.43 -10.00
C ASN A 124 3.56 0.83 -9.08
N ILE A 125 4.67 0.07 -9.14
CA ILE A 125 5.89 0.38 -8.38
C ILE A 125 6.52 1.68 -8.88
N GLN A 126 6.61 1.85 -10.21
CA GLN A 126 7.10 3.08 -10.84
C GLN A 126 6.29 4.29 -10.40
N ASN A 127 4.97 4.23 -10.46
CA ASN A 127 4.08 5.32 -10.09
C ASN A 127 4.25 5.71 -8.61
N LEU A 128 4.43 4.71 -7.73
CA LEU A 128 4.68 4.96 -6.31
C LEU A 128 6.07 5.58 -6.06
N LEU A 129 7.12 5.10 -6.74
CA LEU A 129 8.46 5.70 -6.68
C LEU A 129 8.50 7.12 -7.27
N GLU A 130 7.77 7.37 -8.37
CA GLU A 130 7.59 8.72 -8.93
C GLU A 130 6.90 9.65 -7.91
N ARG A 131 5.90 9.15 -7.18
CA ARG A 131 5.26 9.91 -6.10
C ARG A 131 6.25 10.21 -4.98
N PHE A 132 7.08 9.26 -4.57
CA PHE A 132 8.14 9.51 -3.58
C PHE A 132 9.18 10.54 -4.09
N LEU A 133 9.57 10.51 -5.36
CA LEU A 133 10.45 11.52 -5.96
C LEU A 133 9.82 12.92 -5.94
N ARG A 134 8.52 13.03 -6.25
CA ARG A 134 7.79 14.30 -6.19
C ARG A 134 7.68 14.84 -4.77
N LEU A 135 7.47 13.97 -3.78
CA LEU A 135 7.31 14.36 -2.38
C LEU A 135 8.64 14.68 -1.70
N PHE A 136 9.63 13.80 -1.76
CA PHE A 136 10.85 13.85 -0.94
C PHE A 136 12.12 14.20 -1.70
N GLY A 137 12.02 14.35 -3.02
CA GLY A 137 13.15 14.67 -3.89
C GLY A 137 14.09 13.48 -4.13
N PHE A 138 14.99 13.67 -5.09
CA PHE A 138 15.91 12.61 -5.51
C PHE A 138 16.94 12.25 -4.43
N ASP A 139 17.45 13.23 -3.68
CA ASP A 139 18.52 12.98 -2.69
C ASP A 139 18.07 12.02 -1.59
N THR A 140 16.78 12.07 -1.22
CA THR A 140 16.19 11.13 -0.25
C THR A 140 16.15 9.71 -0.80
N LEU A 141 15.65 9.52 -2.03
CA LEU A 141 15.56 8.19 -2.63
C LEU A 141 16.93 7.62 -2.98
N LYS A 142 17.89 8.47 -3.35
CA LYS A 142 19.26 8.08 -3.67
C LYS A 142 19.92 7.33 -2.52
N LYS A 143 19.58 7.65 -1.26
CA LYS A 143 20.07 6.93 -0.07
C LYS A 143 19.72 5.44 -0.10
N PHE A 144 18.53 5.09 -0.61
CA PHE A 144 18.07 3.70 -0.70
C PHE A 144 18.57 2.95 -1.94
N VAL A 145 19.10 3.68 -2.93
CA VAL A 145 19.70 3.12 -4.14
C VAL A 145 21.21 2.94 -3.99
N SER A 146 21.89 3.84 -3.27
CA SER A 146 23.36 3.88 -3.20
C SER A 146 23.98 2.70 -2.45
N SER A 147 23.19 1.97 -1.65
CA SER A 147 23.61 0.76 -0.94
C SER A 147 23.35 -0.53 -1.72
N ARG A 148 22.81 -0.44 -2.95
CA ARG A 148 22.44 -1.59 -3.79
C ARG A 148 23.48 -1.77 -4.91
N ASP A 149 23.57 -2.99 -5.45
CA ASP A 149 24.44 -3.30 -6.58
C ASP A 149 24.14 -2.35 -7.76
N GLU A 150 25.18 -1.80 -8.40
CA GLU A 150 25.06 -0.88 -9.53
C GLU A 150 24.27 -1.48 -10.71
N ASN A 151 24.19 -2.81 -10.78
CA ASN A 151 23.44 -3.55 -11.79
C ASN A 151 21.99 -3.86 -11.41
N ASP A 152 21.57 -3.56 -10.18
CA ASP A 152 20.21 -3.83 -9.70
C ASP A 152 19.14 -3.08 -10.50
N GLY A 153 18.06 -3.77 -10.84
CA GLY A 153 16.95 -3.23 -11.63
C GLY A 153 16.27 -2.04 -10.95
N GLY A 154 16.26 -2.02 -9.61
CA GLY A 154 15.72 -0.92 -8.83
C GLY A 154 16.47 0.39 -8.97
N GLY A 155 17.81 0.35 -8.94
CA GLY A 155 18.62 1.56 -9.10
C GLY A 155 18.43 2.20 -10.47
N LYS A 156 18.52 1.40 -11.53
CA LYS A 156 18.27 1.84 -12.91
C LYS A 156 16.89 2.47 -13.06
N LEU A 157 15.88 1.90 -12.41
CA LEU A 157 14.53 2.44 -12.42
C LEU A 157 14.49 3.84 -11.82
N VAL A 158 15.00 4.03 -10.59
CA VAL A 158 14.99 5.35 -9.94
C VAL A 158 15.71 6.41 -10.78
N TYR A 159 16.89 6.10 -11.33
CA TYR A 159 17.60 7.03 -12.22
C TYR A 159 16.79 7.38 -13.47
N SER A 160 16.09 6.41 -14.06
CA SER A 160 15.21 6.65 -15.23
C SER A 160 14.05 7.59 -14.90
N LEU A 161 13.43 7.42 -13.72
CA LEU A 161 12.34 8.27 -13.25
C LEU A 161 12.80 9.71 -12.97
N VAL A 162 13.99 9.88 -12.40
CA VAL A 162 14.59 11.20 -12.14
C VAL A 162 14.90 11.92 -13.44
N LYS A 163 15.46 11.20 -14.43
CA LYS A 163 15.71 11.76 -15.76
C LYS A 163 14.39 12.20 -16.41
N LYS A 164 13.34 11.37 -16.34
CA LYS A 164 12.00 11.70 -16.83
C LYS A 164 11.44 12.95 -16.14
N GLN A 165 11.52 13.05 -14.82
CA GLN A 165 11.05 14.22 -14.07
C GLN A 165 11.80 15.51 -14.44
N LYS A 166 13.13 15.44 -14.65
CA LYS A 166 13.92 16.59 -15.09
C LYS A 166 13.51 17.08 -16.47
N LEU A 167 13.28 16.16 -17.41
CA LEU A 167 12.81 16.49 -18.76
C LEU A 167 11.40 17.10 -18.72
N LEU A 168 10.48 16.51 -17.93
CA LEU A 168 9.13 17.06 -17.75
C LEU A 168 9.16 18.47 -17.13
N ARG A 169 10.06 18.74 -16.18
CA ARG A 169 10.24 20.10 -15.65
C ARG A 169 10.80 21.08 -16.68
N GLN A 170 11.61 20.60 -17.63
CA GLN A 170 12.10 21.41 -18.74
C GLN A 170 11.00 21.68 -19.78
N SER A 171 10.09 20.73 -20.04
CA SER A 171 8.97 20.90 -20.97
C SER A 171 7.77 21.63 -20.37
N CYS A 172 7.46 21.46 -19.08
CA CYS A 172 6.38 22.20 -18.39
C CYS A 172 6.73 23.67 -18.12
N ALA A 173 8.01 24.04 -18.19
CA ALA A 173 8.41 25.45 -18.26
C ALA A 173 7.93 26.14 -19.56
N GLU A 174 7.50 25.36 -20.56
CA GLU A 174 6.95 25.86 -21.82
C GLU A 174 5.42 25.74 -21.91
N ASN A 175 4.73 24.92 -21.09
CA ASN A 175 3.25 24.87 -20.96
C ASN A 175 2.79 24.19 -19.65
N PRO A 176 2.03 24.86 -18.77
CA PRO A 176 1.45 24.24 -17.57
C PRO A 176 0.08 23.60 -17.90
N ILE A 177 0.01 22.27 -17.91
CA ILE A 177 -1.26 21.53 -17.88
C ILE A 177 -1.35 20.84 -16.51
N ASP A 178 -2.50 21.03 -15.86
CA ASP A 178 -2.89 20.51 -14.55
C ASP A 178 -2.97 18.97 -14.61
N GLU A 179 -1.96 18.27 -14.07
CA GLU A 179 -1.93 16.80 -13.98
C GLU A 179 -2.60 16.31 -12.68
N ASP A 180 -3.89 16.59 -12.53
CA ASP A 180 -4.76 15.91 -11.55
C ASP A 180 -5.95 15.26 -12.28
N GLN A 181 -5.63 14.25 -13.11
CA GLN A 181 -6.54 13.18 -13.51
C GLN A 181 -5.79 12.17 -14.41
N ALA A 182 -5.23 11.11 -13.82
CA ALA A 182 -4.84 9.92 -14.58
C ALA A 182 -4.84 8.71 -13.64
N GLY A 183 -5.96 8.00 -13.62
CA GLY A 183 -6.12 6.75 -12.88
C GLY A 183 -7.56 6.30 -12.74
N GLN A 184 -8.39 6.51 -13.77
CA GLN A 184 -9.61 5.73 -13.99
C GLN A 184 -9.37 4.83 -15.20
N ASP A 185 -9.90 3.62 -15.05
CA ASP A 185 -10.19 2.59 -16.07
C ASP A 185 -8.99 1.71 -16.47
N ASP A 186 -9.03 0.37 -16.45
CA ASP A 186 -10.14 -0.58 -16.38
C ASP A 186 -9.80 -1.84 -15.56
N ASP A 187 -10.85 -2.33 -14.91
CA ASP A 187 -11.04 -3.70 -14.43
C ASP A 187 -11.16 -4.63 -15.65
N GLU A 188 -10.22 -5.56 -15.82
CA GLU A 188 -10.45 -6.76 -16.64
C GLU A 188 -10.15 -8.00 -15.80
N SER A 189 -11.16 -8.29 -15.00
CA SER A 189 -11.51 -9.55 -14.37
C SER A 189 -11.41 -10.77 -15.30
N ASP A 190 -10.75 -11.81 -14.80
CA ASP A 190 -11.09 -13.20 -15.13
C ASP A 190 -12.39 -13.52 -14.33
N GLN A 191 -13.57 -13.41 -14.98
CA GLN A 191 -14.94 -13.40 -14.39
C GLN A 191 -15.58 -14.80 -14.19
N PRO A 192 -16.80 -14.96 -13.56
CA PRO A 192 -17.80 -14.00 -13.04
C PRO A 192 -18.17 -14.24 -11.54
N HIS A 193 -18.93 -13.45 -10.75
CA HIS A 193 -20.09 -12.56 -10.93
C HIS A 193 -20.23 -11.66 -9.68
N GLY A 194 -20.73 -10.42 -9.82
CA GLY A 194 -21.25 -9.63 -8.68
C GLY A 194 -21.01 -8.12 -8.77
N THR A 195 -21.64 -7.44 -9.74
CA THR A 195 -21.58 -5.99 -9.91
C THR A 195 -22.24 -5.25 -8.73
N PHE A 196 -21.44 -4.59 -7.89
CA PHE A 196 -21.91 -3.52 -7.00
C PHE A 196 -21.94 -2.21 -7.77
N ARG A 197 -23.15 -1.72 -8.02
CA ARG A 197 -23.43 -0.46 -8.70
C ARG A 197 -23.67 0.61 -7.63
N THR A 198 -22.72 1.52 -7.44
CA THR A 198 -22.90 2.71 -6.61
C THR A 198 -23.58 3.79 -7.45
N ASP A 199 -24.91 3.76 -7.49
CA ASP A 199 -25.71 4.92 -7.91
C ASP A 199 -27.11 4.77 -7.31
N GLN A 200 -27.30 5.36 -6.13
CA GLN A 200 -28.56 5.90 -5.63
C GLN A 200 -28.36 6.46 -4.21
N TYR A 201 -27.92 7.72 -4.12
CA TYR A 201 -28.29 8.56 -2.98
C TYR A 201 -29.69 9.11 -3.28
N VAL A 202 -30.72 8.43 -2.78
CA VAL A 202 -32.08 8.99 -2.71
C VAL A 202 -32.08 9.97 -1.54
N LYS A 203 -32.29 11.26 -1.83
CA LYS A 203 -32.70 12.26 -0.85
C LYS A 203 -33.99 11.80 -0.19
N LEU A 204 -33.99 11.72 1.13
CA LEU A 204 -35.21 11.70 1.93
C LEU A 204 -35.34 13.09 2.55
N ASP A 205 -36.39 13.80 2.11
CA ASP A 205 -37.05 14.85 2.90
C ASP A 205 -37.92 14.20 3.99
#